data_AF-A0A3L9MFF3-F1
#
_entry.id   AF-A0A3L9MFF3-F1
#
_cell.length_a   1.000
_cell.length_b   1.000
_cell.length_c   1.000
_cell.angle_alpha   90.00
_cell.angle_beta   90.00
_cell.angle_gamma   90.00
#
_symmetry.space_group_name_H-M   'P 1'
#
loop_
_entity.id
_entity.type
_entity.pdbx_description
1 polymer ?
#
loop_
_entity_poly.entity_id
_entity_poly.type
_entity_poly.pdbx_seq_one_letter_code
_entity_poly.pdbx_strand_id
1 'polypeptide(L)'
;MKFNLNMKKLLSLLILCSSFTFGQYVKDAVFKLKKDGKIIKAKDVIFQKDGYDYNEFNDPFVNLYLLKSDADISFDSVNYSTSVPELKQTFFKNSFPEGVYETIDDFNKKQPTSTERIEAKEDGEGVYNNPKDLMLFKYIDKKQLVKTPFAVVYNGDVYFNLKSINKLESKDMKVTIPVIMNRFIRIRYEDDNYFYSEFYPKKREAGSNVLMYGGGALGALIATNAMSKTKPGKSIPFILLKGEDKFYQLDNCLNFNEFLGGKINSKIECNGKNELNPKTIRNILIKE
;
A
#
# COMPACT_ATOMS: atom_id res chain seq x y z
N MET A 1 20.38 31.86 -34.68
CA MET A 1 20.50 32.82 -33.56
C MET A 1 20.07 32.09 -32.29
N LYS A 2 20.97 31.99 -31.31
CA LYS A 2 20.89 31.09 -30.16
C LYS A 2 19.78 31.52 -29.18
N PHE A 3 18.78 30.68 -28.95
CA PHE A 3 17.88 30.83 -27.81
C PHE A 3 18.65 30.48 -26.52
N ASN A 4 18.63 31.42 -25.58
CA ASN A 4 19.53 31.51 -24.45
C ASN A 4 19.14 30.47 -23.37
N LEU A 5 20.04 29.52 -23.05
CA LEU A 5 19.83 28.44 -22.07
C LEU A 5 19.56 28.93 -20.64
N ASN A 6 19.81 30.20 -20.33
CA ASN A 6 19.66 30.77 -18.99
C ASN A 6 18.22 31.09 -18.60
N MET A 7 17.28 31.15 -19.54
CA MET A 7 15.89 31.53 -19.24
C MET A 7 15.08 30.39 -18.58
N LYS A 8 15.48 29.12 -18.80
CA LYS A 8 14.82 27.96 -18.17
C LYS A 8 15.15 27.81 -16.68
N LYS A 9 16.33 28.27 -16.23
CA LYS A 9 16.72 28.22 -14.81
C LYS A 9 16.17 29.39 -14.00
N LEU A 10 15.88 30.53 -14.65
CA LEU A 10 15.34 31.70 -13.95
C LEU A 10 13.86 31.52 -13.56
N LEU A 11 13.10 30.77 -14.37
CA LEU A 11 11.68 30.51 -14.08
C LEU A 11 11.48 29.44 -12.98
N SER A 12 12.48 28.61 -12.71
CA SER A 12 12.45 27.60 -11.63
C SER A 12 12.55 28.21 -10.23
N LEU A 13 13.08 29.44 -10.11
CA LEU A 13 13.41 30.06 -8.83
C LEU A 13 12.34 31.04 -8.33
N LEU A 14 11.50 31.60 -9.22
CA LEU A 14 10.53 32.63 -8.83
C LEU A 14 9.24 32.11 -8.19
N ILE A 15 8.93 30.81 -8.30
CA ILE A 15 7.71 30.22 -7.72
C ILE A 15 7.90 29.82 -6.24
N LEU A 16 9.15 29.78 -5.75
CA LEU A 16 9.47 29.39 -4.36
C LEU A 16 9.21 30.50 -3.32
N CYS A 17 9.00 31.76 -3.74
CA CYS A 17 8.93 32.90 -2.82
C CYS A 17 7.52 33.49 -2.61
N SER A 18 6.46 32.89 -3.16
CA SER A 18 5.09 33.41 -2.93
C SER A 18 4.11 32.30 -2.54
N SER A 19 3.50 32.47 -1.37
CA SER A 19 2.38 31.72 -0.78
C SER A 19 2.68 30.39 -0.08
N PHE A 20 3.13 30.50 1.17
CA PHE A 20 2.78 29.53 2.22
C PHE A 20 1.29 29.69 2.56
N THR A 21 0.39 28.89 1.97
CA THR A 21 -0.93 28.58 2.59
C THR A 21 -1.77 27.49 1.93
N PHE A 22 -1.45 26.94 0.74
CA PHE A 22 -2.25 25.86 0.15
C PHE A 22 -1.37 24.77 -0.43
N GLY A 23 -1.82 23.50 -0.31
CA GLY A 23 -1.11 22.35 -0.88
C GLY A 23 -0.79 22.61 -2.34
N GLN A 24 0.46 22.32 -2.73
CA GLN A 24 0.93 22.60 -4.09
C GLN A 24 1.00 21.28 -4.84
N TYR A 25 0.52 21.25 -6.09
CA TYR A 25 0.54 20.07 -6.94
C TYR A 25 1.39 20.32 -8.18
N VAL A 26 2.17 19.32 -8.59
CA VAL A 26 2.96 19.32 -9.81
C VAL A 26 2.70 18.02 -10.57
N LYS A 27 2.21 18.12 -11.79
CA LYS A 27 1.84 16.95 -12.60
C LYS A 27 3.03 16.05 -12.93
N ASP A 28 4.17 16.62 -13.29
CA ASP A 28 5.39 15.86 -13.57
C ASP A 28 6.61 16.56 -12.95
N ALA A 29 7.45 15.79 -12.27
CA ALA A 29 8.69 16.27 -11.67
C ALA A 29 9.82 15.24 -11.79
N VAL A 30 11.03 15.69 -11.50
CA VAL A 30 12.21 14.83 -11.39
C VAL A 30 12.86 15.09 -10.03
N PHE A 31 12.98 14.04 -9.22
CA PHE A 31 13.76 14.05 -8.00
C PHE A 31 15.17 13.52 -8.28
N LYS A 32 16.16 14.19 -7.69
CA LYS A 32 17.54 13.70 -7.60
C LYS A 32 17.86 13.43 -6.13
N LEU A 33 18.01 12.17 -5.77
CA LEU A 33 18.34 11.77 -4.40
C LEU A 33 19.74 12.27 -4.04
N LYS A 34 19.88 12.91 -2.88
CA LYS A 34 21.17 13.46 -2.44
C LYS A 34 22.17 12.40 -1.99
N LYS A 35 21.67 11.27 -1.50
CA LYS A 35 22.49 10.18 -0.97
C LYS A 35 23.35 9.50 -2.04
N ASP A 36 22.77 9.25 -3.21
CA ASP A 36 23.39 8.43 -4.27
C ASP A 36 23.27 9.05 -5.67
N GLY A 37 22.64 10.22 -5.80
CA GLY A 37 22.42 10.88 -7.08
C GLY A 37 21.36 10.21 -7.96
N LYS A 38 20.66 9.19 -7.46
CA LYS A 38 19.63 8.46 -8.23
C LYS A 38 18.52 9.41 -8.68
N ILE A 39 18.09 9.24 -9.92
CA ILE A 39 17.02 10.03 -10.53
C ILE A 39 15.71 9.26 -10.45
N ILE A 40 14.66 9.92 -9.95
CA ILE A 40 13.29 9.42 -9.92
C ILE A 40 12.44 10.35 -10.79
N LYS A 41 11.77 9.77 -11.79
CA LYS A 41 10.75 10.48 -12.57
C LYS A 41 9.43 10.33 -11.84
N ALA A 42 8.92 11.44 -11.32
CA ALA A 42 7.72 11.50 -10.53
C ALA A 42 6.58 12.13 -11.33
N LYS A 43 5.38 11.65 -11.06
CA LYS A 43 4.10 12.16 -11.54
C LYS A 43 3.25 12.48 -10.33
N ASP A 44 2.31 13.40 -10.50
CA ASP A 44 1.28 13.73 -9.54
C ASP A 44 1.85 14.07 -8.13
N VAL A 45 2.81 14.99 -8.09
CA VAL A 45 3.54 15.38 -6.89
C VAL A 45 2.75 16.37 -6.05
N ILE A 46 2.47 16.04 -4.79
CA ILE A 46 1.89 16.95 -3.80
C ILE A 46 2.96 17.38 -2.80
N PHE A 47 3.09 18.69 -2.59
CA PHE A 47 3.95 19.26 -1.58
C PHE A 47 3.27 19.19 -0.21
N GLN A 48 3.88 18.44 0.68
CA GLN A 48 3.54 18.39 2.10
C GLN A 48 4.43 19.35 2.90
N LYS A 49 4.17 19.47 4.20
CA LYS A 49 4.98 20.28 5.12
C LYS A 49 6.46 19.88 5.06
N ASP A 50 6.74 18.59 5.25
CA ASP A 50 8.09 18.06 5.44
C ASP A 50 8.63 17.26 4.24
N GLY A 51 7.80 17.05 3.20
CA GLY A 51 8.12 16.15 2.09
C GLY A 51 7.24 16.35 0.87
N TYR A 52 7.29 15.35 0.00
CA TYR A 52 6.53 15.25 -1.23
C TYR A 52 5.81 13.90 -1.27
N ASP A 53 4.50 13.89 -1.44
CA ASP A 53 3.79 12.71 -1.93
C ASP A 53 3.89 12.69 -3.45
N TYR A 54 4.13 11.54 -4.07
CA TYR A 54 4.25 11.44 -5.52
C TYR A 54 3.99 10.03 -6.03
N ASN A 55 3.68 9.90 -7.31
CA ASN A 55 3.63 8.62 -8.02
C ASN A 55 4.87 8.48 -8.91
N GLU A 56 5.42 7.29 -9.11
CA GLU A 56 6.47 7.12 -10.11
C GLU A 56 5.86 6.95 -11.50
N PHE A 57 6.49 7.53 -12.54
CA PHE A 57 6.04 7.36 -13.92
C PHE A 57 5.86 5.91 -14.35
N ASN A 58 6.65 5.01 -13.79
CA ASN A 58 6.64 3.59 -14.13
C ASN A 58 5.88 2.74 -13.10
N ASP A 59 5.31 3.36 -12.06
CA ASP A 59 4.61 2.70 -10.95
C ASP A 59 3.56 3.67 -10.38
N PRO A 60 2.54 4.04 -11.18
CA PRO A 60 1.61 5.11 -10.83
C PRO A 60 0.66 4.73 -9.69
N PHE A 61 0.67 3.46 -9.27
CA PHE A 61 -0.31 2.88 -8.36
C PHE A 61 0.05 3.03 -6.87
N VAL A 62 1.22 3.59 -6.58
CA VAL A 62 1.70 3.79 -5.22
C VAL A 62 2.07 5.25 -5.03
N ASN A 63 1.36 5.95 -4.14
CA ASN A 63 1.90 7.21 -3.63
C ASN A 63 3.10 6.87 -2.76
N LEU A 64 4.22 7.47 -3.09
CA LEU A 64 5.51 7.40 -2.42
C LEU A 64 5.69 8.73 -1.68
N TYR A 65 6.36 8.67 -0.53
CA TYR A 65 6.72 9.87 0.22
C TYR A 65 8.23 10.06 0.20
N LEU A 66 8.66 11.29 -0.08
CA LEU A 66 10.07 11.68 -0.08
C LEU A 66 10.27 12.92 0.79
N LEU A 67 11.15 12.83 1.78
CA LEU A 67 11.50 13.98 2.62
C LEU A 67 12.21 15.06 1.78
N LYS A 68 11.90 16.33 2.05
CA LYS A 68 12.58 17.47 1.41
C LYS A 68 14.09 17.48 1.66
N SER A 69 14.51 16.94 2.80
CA SER A 69 15.93 16.80 3.14
C SER A 69 16.67 15.89 2.17
N ASP A 70 16.00 14.90 1.60
CA ASP A 70 16.66 13.74 0.98
C ASP A 70 16.84 13.88 -0.53
N ALA A 71 16.20 14.87 -1.15
CA ALA A 71 16.23 15.05 -2.60
C ALA A 71 16.12 16.51 -3.03
N ASP A 72 16.72 16.79 -4.18
CA ASP A 72 16.45 18.02 -4.95
C ASP A 72 15.34 17.73 -5.96
N ILE A 73 14.39 18.66 -6.12
CA ILE A 73 13.28 18.55 -7.08
C ILE A 73 13.45 19.53 -8.24
N SER A 74 13.05 19.10 -9.44
CA SER A 74 12.94 19.94 -10.62
C SER A 74 11.66 19.63 -11.37
N PHE A 75 10.97 20.65 -11.86
CA PHE A 75 9.71 20.50 -12.62
C PHE A 75 9.53 21.67 -13.58
N ASP A 76 8.67 21.49 -14.59
CA ASP A 76 8.25 22.58 -15.46
C ASP A 76 7.13 23.38 -14.77
N SER A 77 7.26 24.70 -14.72
CA SER A 77 6.24 25.61 -14.20
C SER A 77 4.87 25.44 -14.84
N VAL A 78 4.80 24.93 -16.08
CA VAL A 78 3.52 24.67 -16.78
C VAL A 78 2.77 23.48 -16.16
N ASN A 79 3.46 22.61 -15.44
CA ASN A 79 2.88 21.45 -14.76
C ASN A 79 2.43 21.76 -13.32
N TYR A 80 2.57 23.01 -12.87
CA TYR A 80 2.21 23.45 -11.52
C TYR A 80 0.72 23.80 -11.41
N SER A 81 0.08 23.38 -10.31
CA SER A 81 -1.26 23.83 -9.93
C SER A 81 -1.35 24.11 -8.44
N THR A 82 -2.14 25.12 -8.09
CA THR A 82 -2.56 25.41 -6.72
C THR A 82 -3.78 24.60 -6.30
N SER A 83 -4.50 24.00 -7.25
CA SER A 83 -5.54 23.02 -6.96
C SER A 83 -4.89 21.65 -6.80
N VAL A 84 -4.88 21.12 -5.58
CA VAL A 84 -4.44 19.74 -5.33
C VAL A 84 -5.53 18.81 -5.82
N PRO A 85 -5.32 18.04 -6.91
CA PRO A 85 -6.26 16.98 -7.23
C PRO A 85 -6.20 15.96 -6.09
N GLU A 86 -7.33 15.35 -5.78
CA GLU A 86 -7.32 14.14 -4.98
C GLU A 86 -6.49 13.12 -5.76
N LEU A 87 -5.29 12.78 -5.25
CA LEU A 87 -4.51 11.71 -5.85
C LEU A 87 -5.37 10.47 -5.75
N LYS A 88 -5.89 10.03 -6.89
CA LYS A 88 -6.37 8.68 -7.04
C LYS A 88 -5.14 7.79 -6.90
N GLN A 89 -4.70 7.55 -5.67
CA GLN A 89 -4.13 6.25 -5.40
C GLN A 89 -5.22 5.30 -5.90
N THR A 90 -4.86 4.36 -6.76
CA THR A 90 -5.81 3.29 -7.11
C THR A 90 -6.22 2.66 -5.80
N PHE A 91 -7.37 3.12 -5.35
CA PHE A 91 -8.18 2.65 -4.26
C PHE A 91 -9.50 2.49 -4.97
N PHE A 92 -9.82 1.24 -5.24
CA PHE A 92 -11.13 0.92 -5.76
C PHE A 92 -12.16 1.65 -4.90
N LYS A 93 -13.09 2.36 -5.54
CA LYS A 93 -14.20 3.00 -4.84
C LYS A 93 -15.05 1.87 -4.28
N ASN A 94 -14.81 1.53 -3.03
CA ASN A 94 -15.46 0.39 -2.43
C ASN A 94 -16.97 0.67 -2.31
N SER A 95 -17.77 -0.36 -2.56
CA SER A 95 -19.23 -0.31 -2.41
C SER A 95 -19.72 -1.06 -1.17
N PHE A 96 -18.79 -1.47 -0.30
CA PHE A 96 -19.10 -2.20 0.92
C PHE A 96 -19.58 -1.21 1.99
N PRO A 97 -20.66 -1.53 2.71
CA PRO A 97 -21.06 -0.76 3.88
C PRO A 97 -19.97 -0.69 4.95
N GLU A 98 -19.90 0.43 5.66
CA GLU A 98 -19.05 0.58 6.84
C GLU A 98 -19.35 -0.49 7.89
N GLY A 99 -18.31 -1.05 8.50
CA GLY A 99 -18.46 -2.01 9.59
C GLY A 99 -17.47 -3.16 9.58
N VAL A 100 -17.75 -4.10 10.48
CA VAL A 100 -16.94 -5.29 10.72
C VAL A 100 -17.60 -6.49 10.06
N TYR A 101 -16.82 -7.27 9.32
CA TYR A 101 -17.23 -8.46 8.62
C TYR A 101 -16.54 -9.67 9.24
N GLU A 102 -17.28 -10.48 9.99
CA GLU A 102 -16.68 -11.59 10.74
C GLU A 102 -16.18 -12.68 9.78
N THR A 103 -16.92 -12.96 8.71
CA THR A 103 -16.59 -14.01 7.74
C THR A 103 -16.43 -13.47 6.32
N ILE A 104 -15.81 -14.28 5.44
CA ILE A 104 -15.75 -13.97 4.00
C ILE A 104 -17.15 -14.01 3.36
N ASP A 105 -18.05 -14.85 3.86
CA ASP A 105 -19.44 -14.91 3.38
C ASP A 105 -20.19 -13.60 3.68
N ASP A 106 -20.01 -13.04 4.88
CA ASP A 106 -20.57 -11.74 5.25
C ASP A 106 -20.05 -10.65 4.32
N PHE A 107 -18.75 -10.70 4.03
CA PHE A 107 -18.09 -9.77 3.13
C PHE A 107 -18.63 -9.88 1.69
N ASN A 108 -18.72 -11.10 1.15
CA ASN A 108 -19.24 -11.36 -0.19
C ASN A 108 -20.72 -10.93 -0.34
N LYS A 109 -21.52 -11.05 0.74
CA LYS A 109 -22.91 -10.56 0.80
C LYS A 109 -23.01 -9.06 1.03
N LYS A 110 -21.89 -8.36 1.23
CA LYS A 110 -21.81 -6.93 1.59
C LYS A 110 -22.62 -6.59 2.84
N GLN A 111 -22.76 -7.54 3.77
CA GLN A 111 -23.52 -7.37 4.98
C GLN A 111 -22.57 -7.37 6.19
N PRO A 112 -22.28 -6.19 6.80
CA PRO A 112 -21.43 -6.16 7.98
C PRO A 112 -22.13 -6.90 9.13
N THR A 113 -21.38 -7.76 9.81
CA THR A 113 -21.84 -8.48 11.01
C THR A 113 -22.04 -7.52 12.19
N SER A 114 -21.31 -6.41 12.22
CA SER A 114 -21.44 -5.37 13.22
C SER A 114 -21.16 -3.98 12.62
N THR A 115 -21.98 -3.01 12.99
CA THR A 115 -21.78 -1.58 12.71
C THR A 115 -21.39 -0.79 13.97
N GLU A 116 -20.93 -1.50 15.01
CA GLU A 116 -20.42 -0.88 16.23
C GLU A 116 -19.28 0.10 15.92
N ARG A 117 -19.22 1.18 16.69
CA ARG A 117 -18.20 2.21 16.49
C ARG A 117 -16.81 1.67 16.80
N ILE A 118 -15.92 1.84 15.85
CA ILE A 118 -14.51 1.48 15.97
C ILE A 118 -13.63 2.73 15.84
N GLU A 119 -12.51 2.72 16.56
CA GLU A 119 -11.39 3.64 16.34
C GLU A 119 -10.26 2.88 15.65
N ALA A 120 -9.51 3.59 14.82
CA ALA A 120 -8.43 3.04 14.01
C ALA A 120 -7.09 3.69 14.38
N LYS A 121 -6.05 2.87 14.49
CA LYS A 121 -4.67 3.30 14.75
C LYS A 121 -3.76 2.81 13.63
N GLU A 122 -3.01 3.75 13.06
CA GLU A 122 -2.01 3.49 12.02
C GLU A 122 -0.83 2.71 12.60
N ASP A 123 -0.34 1.73 11.84
CA ASP A 123 0.81 0.89 12.21
C ASP A 123 1.81 0.72 11.04
N GLY A 124 1.51 1.32 9.88
CA GLY A 124 2.37 1.25 8.69
C GLY A 124 3.59 2.18 8.70
N GLU A 125 3.74 3.03 9.72
CA GLU A 125 4.82 4.02 9.79
C GLU A 125 6.22 3.39 9.66
N GLY A 126 7.07 4.02 8.84
CA GLY A 126 8.44 3.62 8.58
C GLY A 126 8.61 2.44 7.62
N VAL A 127 7.52 1.91 7.05
CA VAL A 127 7.53 0.75 6.15
C VAL A 127 6.64 0.96 4.93
N TYR A 128 5.45 1.51 5.16
CA TYR A 128 4.49 1.85 4.13
C TYR A 128 4.59 3.34 3.83
N ASN A 129 4.37 3.72 2.57
CA ASN A 129 4.31 5.12 2.18
C ASN A 129 3.09 5.82 2.80
N ASN A 130 1.97 5.10 2.90
CA ASN A 130 0.81 5.51 3.67
C ASN A 130 0.74 4.68 4.96
N PRO A 131 0.94 5.28 6.15
CA PRO A 131 0.81 4.56 7.42
C PRO A 131 -0.56 3.89 7.62
N LYS A 132 -1.61 4.39 6.94
CA LYS A 132 -2.96 3.81 6.95
C LYS A 132 -3.09 2.53 6.14
N ASP A 133 -2.07 2.11 5.40
CA ASP A 133 -2.11 0.83 4.69
C ASP A 133 -2.09 -0.36 5.65
N LEU A 134 -1.60 -0.17 6.88
CA LEU A 134 -1.61 -1.17 7.93
C LEU A 134 -2.27 -0.59 9.19
N MET A 135 -3.39 -1.17 9.59
CA MET A 135 -4.23 -0.63 10.67
C MET A 135 -4.43 -1.64 11.80
N LEU A 136 -4.64 -1.08 12.99
CA LEU A 136 -5.21 -1.76 14.16
C LEU A 136 -6.55 -1.10 14.50
N PHE A 137 -7.58 -1.91 14.72
CA PHE A 137 -8.91 -1.43 15.09
C PHE A 137 -9.28 -1.80 16.52
N LYS A 138 -10.07 -0.94 17.17
CA LYS A 138 -10.58 -1.14 18.52
C LYS A 138 -12.03 -0.70 18.58
N TYR A 139 -12.89 -1.53 19.17
CA TYR A 139 -14.25 -1.12 19.51
C TYR A 139 -14.21 -0.04 20.59
N ILE A 140 -14.83 1.10 20.32
CA ILE A 140 -14.80 2.27 21.22
C ILE A 140 -15.48 1.92 22.53
N ASP A 141 -16.71 1.43 22.45
CA ASP A 141 -17.57 1.22 23.62
C ASP A 141 -17.07 0.06 24.50
N LYS A 142 -16.56 -1.00 23.88
CA LYS A 142 -16.01 -2.18 24.57
C LYS A 142 -14.55 -2.03 25.00
N LYS A 143 -13.89 -0.94 24.57
CA LYS A 143 -12.45 -0.70 24.76
C LYS A 143 -11.56 -1.90 24.37
N GLN A 144 -12.02 -2.74 23.43
CA GLN A 144 -11.37 -4.01 23.08
C GLN A 144 -10.89 -3.99 21.63
N LEU A 145 -9.75 -4.63 21.36
CA LEU A 145 -9.23 -4.78 19.99
C LEU A 145 -10.17 -5.63 19.13
N VAL A 146 -10.29 -5.26 17.87
CA VAL A 146 -10.87 -6.09 16.81
C VAL A 146 -9.82 -7.11 16.41
N LYS A 147 -10.04 -8.41 16.68
CA LYS A 147 -8.98 -9.43 16.58
C LYS A 147 -9.18 -10.45 15.46
N THR A 148 -10.39 -10.95 15.32
CA THR A 148 -10.74 -12.13 14.51
C THR A 148 -11.50 -11.89 13.22
N PRO A 149 -12.24 -10.78 13.02
CA PRO A 149 -13.03 -10.60 11.81
C PRO A 149 -12.19 -10.73 10.55
N PHE A 150 -12.82 -11.25 9.49
CA PHE A 150 -12.23 -11.35 8.15
C PHE A 150 -11.82 -9.98 7.63
N ALA A 151 -12.73 -9.01 7.65
CA ALA A 151 -12.50 -7.68 7.12
C ALA A 151 -13.11 -6.57 7.99
N VAL A 152 -12.61 -5.36 7.78
CA VAL A 152 -13.17 -4.12 8.31
C VAL A 152 -13.29 -3.14 7.15
N VAL A 153 -14.45 -2.51 7.02
CA VAL A 153 -14.64 -1.33 6.18
C VAL A 153 -14.65 -0.13 7.11
N TYR A 154 -13.73 0.80 6.87
CA TYR A 154 -13.55 1.97 7.70
C TYR A 154 -13.23 3.19 6.83
N ASN A 155 -14.05 4.24 6.91
CA ASN A 155 -13.89 5.50 6.18
C ASN A 155 -13.74 5.32 4.66
N GLY A 156 -14.53 4.42 4.07
CA GLY A 156 -14.53 4.16 2.64
C GLY A 156 -13.37 3.29 2.17
N ASP A 157 -12.68 2.60 3.08
CA ASP A 157 -11.59 1.70 2.76
C ASP A 157 -11.83 0.29 3.30
N VAL A 158 -11.49 -0.72 2.50
CA VAL A 158 -11.55 -2.13 2.88
C VAL A 158 -10.20 -2.57 3.43
N TYR A 159 -10.24 -3.29 4.55
CA TYR A 159 -9.07 -3.85 5.20
C TYR A 159 -9.26 -5.34 5.48
N PHE A 160 -8.30 -6.18 5.07
CA PHE A 160 -8.32 -7.61 5.39
C PHE A 160 -7.41 -7.94 6.57
N ASN A 161 -7.89 -8.81 7.45
CA ASN A 161 -7.13 -9.29 8.58
C ASN A 161 -6.00 -10.20 8.14
N LEU A 162 -4.76 -9.92 8.57
CA LEU A 162 -3.59 -10.72 8.21
C LEU A 162 -3.71 -12.19 8.62
N LYS A 163 -4.41 -12.49 9.73
CA LYS A 163 -4.66 -13.89 10.15
C LYS A 163 -5.59 -14.61 9.18
N SER A 164 -6.59 -13.91 8.68
CA SER A 164 -7.57 -14.46 7.75
C SER A 164 -6.93 -14.74 6.39
N ILE A 165 -6.00 -13.89 5.95
CA ILE A 165 -5.19 -14.13 4.75
C ILE A 165 -4.44 -15.46 4.85
N ASN A 166 -3.72 -15.68 5.95
CA ASN A 166 -2.98 -16.94 6.16
C ASN A 166 -3.90 -18.15 6.30
N LYS A 167 -5.10 -17.99 6.91
CA LYS A 167 -6.05 -19.08 7.11
C LYS A 167 -6.69 -19.54 5.80
N LEU A 168 -6.91 -18.60 4.87
CA LEU A 168 -7.59 -18.82 3.60
C LEU A 168 -6.59 -18.88 2.43
N GLU A 169 -5.31 -19.18 2.70
CA GLU A 169 -4.31 -19.29 1.66
C GLU A 169 -4.56 -20.49 0.73
N SER A 170 -4.15 -20.34 -0.53
CA SER A 170 -4.04 -21.45 -1.47
C SER A 170 -2.93 -22.40 -1.02
N LYS A 171 -3.15 -23.70 -1.24
CA LYS A 171 -2.13 -24.72 -0.98
C LYS A 171 -0.99 -24.65 -1.99
N ASP A 172 -1.29 -24.20 -3.22
CA ASP A 172 -0.37 -24.16 -4.35
C ASP A 172 0.47 -22.87 -4.37
N MET A 173 -0.10 -21.78 -3.84
CA MET A 173 0.54 -20.46 -3.77
C MET A 173 0.31 -19.83 -2.39
N LYS A 174 0.99 -20.40 -1.39
CA LYS A 174 0.86 -20.02 0.03
C LYS A 174 1.24 -18.58 0.30
N VAL A 175 0.52 -17.95 1.22
CA VAL A 175 0.79 -16.58 1.65
C VAL A 175 1.63 -16.57 2.92
N THR A 176 2.84 -16.05 2.79
CA THR A 176 3.87 -16.09 3.85
C THR A 176 3.89 -14.81 4.69
N ILE A 177 2.72 -14.30 5.08
CA ILE A 177 2.65 -13.13 5.95
C ILE A 177 2.99 -13.56 7.39
N PRO A 178 3.94 -12.88 8.06
CA PRO A 178 4.25 -13.19 9.45
C PRO A 178 2.98 -12.98 10.28
N VAL A 179 2.73 -13.86 11.26
CA VAL A 179 1.56 -13.78 12.14
C VAL A 179 1.71 -12.59 13.09
N ILE A 180 1.48 -11.39 12.57
CA ILE A 180 1.37 -10.15 13.34
C ILE A 180 -0.09 -10.05 13.77
N MET A 181 -0.33 -10.20 15.06
CA MET A 181 -1.70 -10.31 15.55
C MET A 181 -2.49 -9.00 15.41
N ASN A 182 -3.77 -9.14 15.02
CA ASN A 182 -4.80 -8.09 15.05
C ASN A 182 -4.46 -6.87 14.18
N ARG A 183 -3.80 -7.12 13.05
CA ARG A 183 -3.53 -6.11 12.02
C ARG A 183 -4.34 -6.39 10.78
N PHE A 184 -4.69 -5.31 10.11
CA PHE A 184 -5.45 -5.35 8.89
C PHE A 184 -4.73 -4.55 7.82
N ILE A 185 -4.60 -5.14 6.63
CA ILE A 185 -3.97 -4.52 5.47
C ILE A 185 -5.05 -3.91 4.57
N ARG A 186 -4.85 -2.67 4.16
CA ARG A 186 -5.73 -1.98 3.21
C ARG A 186 -5.69 -2.68 1.86
N ILE A 187 -6.85 -2.79 1.21
CA ILE A 187 -6.95 -3.31 -0.14
C ILE A 187 -6.72 -2.20 -1.14
N ARG A 188 -5.83 -2.45 -2.10
CA ARG A 188 -5.38 -1.45 -3.07
C ARG A 188 -6.23 -1.49 -4.32
N TYR A 189 -6.59 -2.68 -4.78
CA TYR A 189 -7.32 -2.82 -6.04
C TYR A 189 -8.38 -3.92 -5.95
N GLU A 190 -9.45 -3.73 -6.71
CA GLU A 190 -10.53 -4.70 -6.91
C GLU A 190 -10.90 -4.66 -8.39
N ASP A 191 -11.07 -5.83 -8.99
CA ASP A 191 -11.86 -6.01 -10.22
C ASP A 191 -12.94 -7.07 -9.98
N ASP A 192 -13.65 -7.49 -11.03
CA ASP A 192 -14.72 -8.49 -10.92
C ASP A 192 -14.24 -9.86 -10.43
N ASN A 193 -12.94 -10.17 -10.56
CA ASN A 193 -12.37 -11.49 -10.30
C ASN A 193 -11.59 -11.56 -8.98
N TYR A 194 -10.96 -10.46 -8.55
CA TYR A 194 -10.10 -10.49 -7.37
C TYR A 194 -9.95 -9.15 -6.65
N PHE A 195 -9.49 -9.24 -5.40
CA PHE A 195 -8.90 -8.13 -4.66
C PHE A 195 -7.39 -8.27 -4.65
N TYR A 196 -6.66 -7.16 -4.66
CA TYR A 196 -5.21 -7.12 -4.65
C TYR A 196 -4.67 -6.17 -3.59
N SER A 197 -3.60 -6.59 -2.91
CA SER A 197 -2.80 -5.73 -2.04
C SER A 197 -1.39 -6.28 -1.86
N GLU A 198 -0.57 -5.55 -1.11
CA GLU A 198 0.79 -5.92 -0.77
C GLU A 198 1.07 -5.72 0.71
N PHE A 199 1.65 -6.74 1.33
CA PHE A 199 2.14 -6.63 2.70
C PHE A 199 3.65 -6.39 2.72
N TYR A 200 4.10 -5.41 3.50
CA TYR A 200 5.50 -5.10 3.72
C TYR A 200 5.89 -5.46 5.17
N PRO A 201 6.78 -6.45 5.37
CA PRO A 201 7.24 -6.80 6.71
C PRO A 201 8.08 -5.68 7.32
N LYS A 202 7.68 -5.21 8.51
CA LYS A 202 8.43 -4.22 9.29
C LYS A 202 9.71 -4.84 9.86
N LYS A 203 10.85 -4.17 9.67
CA LYS A 203 12.09 -4.51 10.38
C LYS A 203 11.89 -4.20 11.87
N ARG A 204 12.17 -5.15 12.75
CA ARG A 204 12.05 -4.91 14.19
C ARG A 204 13.21 -4.02 14.65
N GLU A 205 12.89 -2.93 15.33
CA GLU A 205 13.85 -2.25 16.21
C GLU A 205 13.84 -2.98 17.57
N ALA A 206 15.04 -3.33 18.05
CA ALA A 206 15.23 -3.90 19.38
C ALA A 206 14.73 -2.88 20.41
N GLY A 207 13.64 -3.21 21.13
CA GLY A 207 13.03 -2.33 22.13
C GLY A 207 11.62 -1.83 21.80
N SER A 208 11.07 -2.10 20.61
CA SER A 208 9.68 -1.74 20.31
C SER A 208 8.70 -2.51 21.21
N ASN A 209 7.86 -1.76 21.93
CA ASN A 209 6.90 -2.21 22.95
C ASN A 209 5.77 -3.09 22.39
N VAL A 210 6.11 -4.31 21.94
CA VAL A 210 5.17 -5.40 21.61
C VAL A 210 4.28 -5.76 22.82
N LEU A 211 4.71 -5.39 24.04
CA LEU A 211 3.96 -5.60 25.28
C LEU A 211 2.72 -4.71 25.44
N MET A 212 2.62 -3.57 24.75
CA MET A 212 1.57 -2.58 25.09
C MET A 212 0.24 -2.75 24.33
N TYR A 213 0.20 -3.46 23.20
CA TYR A 213 -0.99 -3.46 22.32
C TYR A 213 -1.40 -4.82 21.75
N GLY A 214 -0.93 -5.95 22.31
CA GLY A 214 -1.12 -7.24 21.64
C GLY A 214 -1.02 -8.48 22.50
N GLY A 215 -1.69 -8.53 23.66
CA GLY A 215 -2.03 -9.80 24.31
C GLY A 215 -0.85 -10.55 24.96
N GLY A 216 -0.30 -9.98 26.04
CA GLY A 216 0.57 -10.70 26.98
C GLY A 216 1.89 -11.25 26.41
N ALA A 217 2.68 -11.88 27.28
CA ALA A 217 4.00 -12.42 26.95
C ALA A 217 3.97 -13.49 25.83
N LEU A 218 2.89 -14.27 25.75
CA LEU A 218 2.68 -15.28 24.70
C LEU A 218 2.49 -14.65 23.31
N GLY A 219 1.76 -13.53 23.23
CA GLY A 219 1.57 -12.79 21.99
C GLY A 219 2.87 -12.19 21.45
N ALA A 220 3.73 -11.73 22.36
CA ALA A 220 5.05 -11.21 22.02
C ALA A 220 5.97 -12.30 21.44
N LEU A 221 5.97 -13.50 22.02
CA LEU A 221 6.81 -14.62 21.57
C LEU A 221 6.41 -15.17 20.19
N ILE A 222 5.11 -15.25 19.91
CA ILE A 222 4.59 -15.70 18.61
C ILE A 222 4.92 -14.68 17.52
N ALA A 223 4.73 -13.39 17.80
CA ALA A 223 5.10 -12.32 16.88
C ALA A 223 6.61 -12.33 16.58
N THR A 224 7.48 -12.59 17.57
CA THR A 224 8.93 -12.67 17.36
C THR A 224 9.36 -13.85 16.50
N ASN A 225 8.74 -15.02 16.65
CA ASN A 225 9.09 -16.21 15.87
C ASN A 225 8.55 -16.18 14.45
N ALA A 226 7.39 -15.56 14.23
CA ALA A 226 6.80 -15.44 12.89
C ALA A 226 7.52 -14.39 12.03
N MET A 227 8.00 -13.30 12.63
CA MET A 227 8.68 -12.21 11.92
C MET A 227 10.16 -12.50 11.58
N SER A 228 10.82 -13.47 12.21
CA SER A 228 12.22 -13.79 11.93
C SER A 228 12.46 -14.47 10.57
N LYS A 229 11.40 -15.03 9.96
CA LYS A 229 11.47 -15.76 8.69
C LYS A 229 11.24 -14.89 7.44
N THR A 230 10.84 -13.63 7.60
CA THR A 230 10.60 -12.72 6.48
C THR A 230 11.73 -11.72 6.32
N LYS A 231 12.22 -11.56 5.08
CA LYS A 231 13.25 -10.56 4.75
C LYS A 231 12.60 -9.17 4.87
N PRO A 232 13.01 -8.33 5.84
CA PRO A 232 12.43 -7.00 5.99
C PRO A 232 12.60 -6.19 4.70
N GLY A 233 11.56 -5.46 4.30
CA GLY A 233 11.59 -4.57 3.13
C GLY A 233 11.30 -5.21 1.76
N LYS A 234 11.11 -6.53 1.66
CA LYS A 234 10.55 -7.15 0.44
C LYS A 234 9.03 -7.22 0.57
N SER A 235 8.29 -6.67 -0.40
CA SER A 235 6.83 -6.76 -0.40
C SER A 235 6.36 -8.18 -0.71
N ILE A 236 5.22 -8.53 -0.14
CA ILE A 236 4.50 -9.79 -0.33
C ILE A 236 3.20 -9.43 -1.04
N PRO A 237 3.20 -9.40 -2.38
CA PRO A 237 1.99 -9.16 -3.16
C PRO A 237 1.08 -10.38 -3.10
N PHE A 238 -0.22 -10.13 -2.96
CA PHE A 238 -1.23 -11.17 -2.92
C PHE A 238 -2.54 -10.75 -3.58
N ILE A 239 -3.31 -11.73 -4.04
CA ILE A 239 -4.73 -11.55 -4.35
C ILE A 239 -5.63 -12.38 -3.46
N LEU A 240 -6.87 -11.93 -3.28
CA LEU A 240 -8.02 -12.79 -2.96
C LEU A 240 -8.79 -13.07 -4.25
N LEU A 241 -8.80 -14.32 -4.72
CA LEU A 241 -9.57 -14.70 -5.88
C LEU A 241 -11.03 -14.96 -5.47
N LYS A 242 -11.97 -14.13 -5.95
CA LYS A 242 -13.38 -14.15 -5.52
C LYS A 242 -14.09 -15.47 -5.85
N GLY A 243 -13.76 -16.07 -7.00
CA GLY A 243 -14.36 -17.34 -7.42
C GLY A 243 -13.99 -18.55 -6.56
N GLU A 244 -13.00 -18.42 -5.67
CA GLU A 244 -12.51 -19.51 -4.84
C GLU A 244 -12.40 -19.16 -3.35
N ASP A 245 -12.62 -17.90 -2.98
CA ASP A 245 -12.47 -17.39 -1.62
C ASP A 245 -11.10 -17.73 -1.01
N LYS A 246 -10.05 -17.68 -1.85
CA LYS A 246 -8.68 -18.02 -1.47
C LYS A 246 -7.66 -16.94 -1.79
N PHE A 247 -6.66 -16.84 -0.91
CA PHE A 247 -5.52 -15.96 -1.08
C PHE A 247 -4.37 -16.64 -1.80
N TYR A 248 -3.73 -15.90 -2.71
CA TYR A 248 -2.61 -16.36 -3.52
C TYR A 248 -1.45 -15.37 -3.42
N GLN A 249 -0.27 -15.82 -3.01
CA GLN A 249 0.95 -14.99 -3.05
C GLN A 249 1.54 -14.97 -4.45
N LEU A 250 1.92 -13.79 -4.93
CA LEU A 250 2.33 -13.56 -6.30
C LEU A 250 3.85 -13.39 -6.37
N ASP A 251 4.62 -14.40 -6.01
CA ASP A 251 6.09 -14.30 -6.01
C ASP A 251 6.76 -15.18 -7.06
N ASN A 252 6.00 -16.08 -7.69
CA ASN A 252 6.50 -17.04 -8.66
C ASN A 252 5.73 -16.95 -10.01
N CYS A 253 6.47 -16.70 -11.08
CA CYS A 253 5.94 -16.50 -12.43
C CYS A 253 5.31 -17.76 -13.03
N LEU A 254 5.93 -18.93 -12.82
CA LEU A 254 5.41 -20.19 -13.33
C LEU A 254 4.10 -20.55 -12.62
N ASN A 255 4.10 -20.47 -11.28
CA ASN A 255 2.90 -20.73 -10.48
C ASN A 255 1.78 -19.74 -10.82
N PHE A 256 2.10 -18.47 -11.05
CA PHE A 256 1.12 -17.49 -11.50
C PHE A 256 0.45 -17.95 -12.80
N ASN A 257 1.23 -18.31 -13.82
CA ASN A 257 0.69 -18.73 -15.11
C ASN A 257 -0.14 -20.02 -15.01
N GLU A 258 0.33 -20.98 -14.21
CA GLU A 258 -0.30 -22.28 -14.02
C GLU A 258 -1.63 -22.16 -13.27
N PHE A 259 -1.65 -21.47 -12.13
CA PHE A 259 -2.79 -21.48 -11.21
C PHE A 259 -3.72 -20.29 -11.35
N LEU A 260 -3.22 -19.14 -11.83
CA LEU A 260 -4.01 -17.91 -11.95
C LEU A 260 -4.23 -17.49 -13.40
N GLY A 261 -3.32 -17.82 -14.32
CA GLY A 261 -3.29 -17.15 -15.61
C GLY A 261 -4.57 -17.28 -16.45
N GLY A 262 -5.22 -18.44 -16.40
CA GLY A 262 -6.55 -18.64 -17.00
C GLY A 262 -7.68 -17.98 -16.22
N LYS A 263 -7.60 -17.94 -14.89
CA LYS A 263 -8.65 -17.44 -13.98
C LYS A 263 -8.78 -15.92 -14.00
N ILE A 264 -7.67 -15.22 -14.21
CA ILE A 264 -7.62 -13.75 -14.28
C ILE A 264 -7.25 -13.25 -15.69
N ASN A 265 -7.34 -14.13 -16.70
CA ASN A 265 -7.05 -13.87 -18.11
C ASN A 265 -5.78 -13.03 -18.33
N SER A 266 -4.69 -13.44 -17.69
CA SER A 266 -3.42 -12.73 -17.69
C SER A 266 -2.27 -13.73 -17.68
N LYS A 267 -1.25 -13.53 -18.52
CA LYS A 267 -0.04 -14.37 -18.53
C LYS A 267 1.20 -13.52 -18.45
N ILE A 268 2.23 -14.07 -17.83
CA ILE A 268 3.53 -13.42 -17.64
C ILE A 268 4.59 -14.18 -18.41
N GLU A 269 5.38 -13.48 -19.20
CA GLU A 269 6.60 -14.06 -19.78
C GLU A 269 7.68 -14.15 -18.70
N CYS A 270 8.04 -15.37 -18.30
CA CYS A 270 8.95 -15.57 -17.17
C CYS A 270 10.42 -15.30 -17.51
N ASN A 271 10.82 -15.19 -18.78
CA ASN A 271 12.17 -14.77 -19.23
C ASN A 271 13.35 -15.39 -18.44
N GLY A 272 13.24 -16.67 -18.09
CA GLY A 272 14.27 -17.41 -17.32
C GLY A 272 14.37 -17.05 -15.84
N LYS A 273 13.49 -16.19 -15.31
CA LYS A 273 13.39 -15.84 -13.89
C LYS A 273 12.05 -16.29 -13.34
N ASN A 274 12.10 -17.14 -12.31
CA ASN A 274 10.88 -17.58 -11.64
C ASN A 274 10.36 -16.53 -10.64
N GLU A 275 11.21 -15.66 -10.10
CA GLU A 275 10.78 -14.65 -9.13
C GLU A 275 10.08 -13.47 -9.81
N LEU A 276 8.85 -13.17 -9.36
CA LEU A 276 8.10 -12.00 -9.79
C LEU A 276 8.45 -10.77 -8.96
N ASN A 277 8.66 -9.68 -9.69
CA ASN A 277 8.83 -8.34 -9.17
C ASN A 277 7.43 -7.72 -8.86
N PRO A 278 7.21 -7.10 -7.68
CA PRO A 278 5.98 -6.38 -7.33
C PRO A 278 5.47 -5.41 -8.41
N LYS A 279 6.38 -4.67 -9.05
CA LYS A 279 6.06 -3.74 -10.13
C LYS A 279 5.51 -4.45 -11.37
N THR A 280 6.08 -5.60 -11.73
CA THR A 280 5.56 -6.41 -12.84
C THR A 280 4.13 -6.84 -12.55
N ILE A 281 3.87 -7.28 -11.30
CA ILE A 281 2.55 -7.71 -10.86
C ILE A 281 1.54 -6.58 -10.93
N ARG A 282 1.87 -5.39 -10.42
CA ARG A 282 0.98 -4.21 -10.50
C ARG A 282 0.58 -3.91 -11.93
N ASN A 283 1.54 -3.90 -12.86
CA ASN A 283 1.27 -3.61 -14.27
C ASN A 283 0.35 -4.63 -14.97
N ILE A 284 0.27 -5.85 -14.43
CA ILE A 284 -0.59 -6.90 -14.99
C ILE A 284 -1.98 -6.86 -14.35
N LEU A 285 -2.03 -6.66 -13.03
CA LEU A 285 -3.26 -6.75 -12.27
C LEU A 285 -4.06 -5.45 -12.28
N ILE A 286 -3.39 -4.32 -12.10
CA ILE A 286 -4.05 -3.03 -11.97
C ILE A 286 -4.28 -2.48 -13.38
N LYS A 287 -5.54 -2.53 -13.83
CA LYS A 287 -5.97 -1.99 -15.13
C LYS A 287 -6.52 -0.58 -14.92
N GLU A 288 -6.17 0.33 -15.83
CA GLU A 288 -6.69 1.71 -15.88
C GLU A 288 -8.13 1.79 -16.38
#